data_AF-A0A174MKW9-F1
#
_entry.id   AF-A0A174MKW9-F1
#
_cell.length_a   1.000
_cell.length_b   1.000
_cell.length_c   1.000
_cell.angle_alpha   90.00
_cell.angle_beta   90.00
_cell.angle_gamma   90.00
#
_symmetry.space_group_name_H-M   'P 1'
#
loop_
_entity.id
_entity.type
_entity.pdbx_description
1 polymer ?
#
loop_
_entity_poly.entity_id
_entity_poly.type
_entity_poly.pdbx_seq_one_letter_code
_entity_poly.pdbx_strand_id
1 'polypeptide(L)'
;MFPKFKVTEIYCMADDLCKEFALQQKKYMVENKNCKHRNKPNRMSDTEIMVILILFHSRGFRCFKHYYKEYVCKHLKGMFPQCVFYNRFVELEKGYYFH
;
A
#
# COMPACT_ATOMS: atom_id res chain seq x y z
N MET A 1 20.20 3.08 -2.86
CA MET A 1 18.90 3.73 -3.12
C MET A 1 18.33 3.16 -4.41
N PHE A 2 17.02 2.89 -4.51
CA PHE A 2 16.44 2.48 -5.80
C PHE A 2 16.54 3.62 -6.81
N PRO A 3 16.85 3.34 -8.09
CA PRO A 3 16.68 4.32 -9.14
C PRO A 3 15.21 4.76 -9.20
N LYS A 4 14.99 6.07 -9.37
CA LYS A 4 13.65 6.67 -9.40
C LYS A 4 12.72 5.95 -10.40
N PHE A 5 13.24 5.65 -11.59
CA PHE A 5 12.49 4.98 -12.65
C PHE A 5 12.00 3.57 -12.26
N LYS A 6 12.80 2.78 -11.53
CA LYS A 6 12.39 1.44 -11.08
C LYS A 6 11.24 1.50 -10.08
N VAL A 7 11.26 2.50 -9.18
CA VAL A 7 10.16 2.66 -8.22
C VAL A 7 8.89 3.09 -8.95
N THR A 8 9.01 3.98 -9.94
CA THR A 8 7.88 4.39 -10.78
C THR A 8 7.30 3.20 -11.57
N GLU A 9 8.15 2.35 -12.14
CA GLU A 9 7.72 1.15 -12.86
C GLU A 9 6.92 0.21 -11.95
N ILE A 10 7.44 -0.09 -10.76
CA ILE A 10 6.73 -0.91 -9.76
C ILE A 10 5.41 -0.25 -9.35
N TYR A 11 5.41 1.08 -9.20
CA TYR A 11 4.20 1.83 -8.87
C TYR A 11 3.13 1.70 -9.95
N CYS A 12 3.48 1.88 -11.24
CA CYS A 12 2.55 1.72 -12.34
C CYS A 12 1.95 0.30 -12.38
N MET A 13 2.80 -0.73 -12.23
CA MET A 13 2.32 -2.12 -12.20
C MET A 13 1.38 -2.39 -11.02
N ALA A 14 1.70 -1.87 -9.84
CA ALA A 14 0.84 -2.01 -8.66
C ALA A 14 -0.49 -1.26 -8.83
N ASP A 15 -0.47 -0.09 -9.46
CA ASP A 15 -1.67 0.72 -9.69
C ASP A 15 -2.65 0.03 -10.65
N ASP A 16 -2.13 -0.51 -11.75
CA ASP A 16 -2.92 -1.29 -12.71
C ASP A 16 -3.49 -2.55 -12.07
N LEU A 17 -2.69 -3.25 -11.25
CA LEU A 17 -3.17 -4.40 -10.48
C LEU A 17 -4.28 -4.02 -9.50
N CYS A 18 -4.12 -2.95 -8.72
CA CYS A 18 -5.12 -2.48 -7.76
C CYS A 18 -6.43 -2.08 -8.45
N LYS A 19 -6.36 -1.44 -9.61
CA LYS A 19 -7.53 -1.10 -10.43
C LYS A 19 -8.28 -2.36 -10.89
N GLU A 20 -7.56 -3.32 -11.45
CA GLU A 20 -8.17 -4.58 -11.90
C GLU A 20 -8.77 -5.35 -10.71
N PHE A 21 -8.05 -5.42 -9.60
CA PHE A 21 -8.54 -6.06 -8.38
C PHE A 21 -9.82 -5.41 -7.84
N ALA A 22 -9.91 -4.08 -7.86
CA ALA A 22 -11.12 -3.36 -7.44
C ALA A 22 -12.33 -3.69 -8.36
N LEU A 23 -12.10 -3.85 -9.67
CA LEU A 23 -13.15 -4.27 -10.60
C LEU A 23 -13.63 -5.69 -10.31
N GLN A 24 -12.70 -6.62 -10.08
CA GLN A 24 -13.04 -8.02 -9.76
C GLN A 24 -13.75 -8.12 -8.40
N GLN A 25 -13.28 -7.40 -7.37
CA GLN A 25 -13.96 -7.35 -6.07
C GLN A 25 -15.39 -6.86 -6.22
N LYS A 26 -15.63 -5.76 -6.95
CA LYS A 26 -16.99 -5.24 -7.17
C LYS A 26 -17.90 -6.26 -7.87
N LYS A 27 -17.34 -7.11 -8.74
CA LYS A 27 -18.10 -8.13 -9.48
C LYS A 27 -18.50 -9.32 -8.61
N TYR A 28 -17.65 -9.75 -7.68
CA TYR A 28 -17.84 -11.00 -6.93
C TYR A 28 -18.17 -10.81 -5.44
N MET A 29 -18.01 -9.61 -4.88
CA MET A 29 -18.39 -9.36 -3.49
C MET A 29 -19.90 -9.27 -3.32
N VAL A 30 -20.44 -10.02 -2.35
CA VAL A 30 -21.84 -9.93 -1.95
C VAL A 30 -22.04 -8.65 -1.12
N GLU A 31 -22.98 -7.81 -1.54
CA GLU A 31 -23.32 -6.60 -0.78
C GLU A 31 -23.91 -6.96 0.59
N ASN A 32 -23.14 -6.72 1.65
CA ASN A 32 -23.67 -6.81 3.01
C ASN A 32 -24.43 -5.52 3.37
N LYS A 33 -25.74 -5.51 3.08
CA LYS A 33 -26.64 -4.37 3.33
C LYS A 33 -26.77 -4.00 4.83
N ASN A 34 -26.36 -4.87 5.74
CA ASN A 34 -26.49 -4.68 7.19
C ASN A 34 -25.27 -3.98 7.82
N CYS A 35 -24.15 -3.87 7.10
CA CYS A 35 -22.93 -3.23 7.59
C CYS A 35 -22.65 -1.95 6.78
N LYS A 36 -23.06 -0.79 7.30
CA LYS A 36 -22.65 0.51 6.75
C LYS A 36 -21.14 0.68 6.91
N HIS A 37 -20.39 0.35 5.87
CA HIS A 37 -18.96 0.62 5.82
C HIS A 37 -18.70 2.12 5.72
N ARG A 38 -17.65 2.58 6.40
CA ARG A 38 -17.22 3.97 6.32
C ARG A 38 -16.49 4.17 5.00
N ASN A 39 -17.12 4.85 4.04
CA ASN A 39 -16.56 5.16 2.71
C ASN A 39 -15.47 6.25 2.73
N LYS A 40 -14.75 6.43 3.85
CA LYS A 40 -13.70 7.44 3.93
C LYS A 40 -12.41 6.84 3.36
N PRO A 41 -11.86 7.39 2.27
CA PRO A 41 -10.59 6.90 1.73
C PRO A 41 -9.48 7.04 2.78
N ASN A 42 -8.62 6.03 2.85
CA ASN A 42 -7.43 6.10 3.69
C ASN A 42 -6.48 7.17 3.16
N ARG A 43 -5.65 7.72 4.05
CA ARG A 43 -4.64 8.73 3.68
C ARG A 43 -3.58 8.17 2.71
N MET A 44 -3.32 6.88 2.80
CA MET A 44 -2.41 6.14 1.94
C MET A 44 -3.23 5.12 1.15
N SER A 45 -3.01 5.05 -0.16
CA SER A 45 -3.77 4.18 -1.07
C SER A 45 -3.26 2.74 -1.04
N ASP A 46 -4.11 1.82 -1.50
CA ASP A 46 -3.80 0.39 -1.66
C ASP A 46 -2.53 0.21 -2.51
N THR A 47 -2.44 0.96 -3.61
CA THR A 47 -1.26 1.01 -4.49
C THR A 47 0.00 1.39 -3.71
N GLU A 48 -0.04 2.46 -2.91
CA GLU A 48 1.12 2.91 -2.13
C GLU A 48 1.58 1.86 -1.12
N ILE A 49 0.63 1.19 -0.45
CA ILE A 49 0.91 0.10 0.50
C ILE A 49 1.60 -1.06 -0.21
N MET A 50 1.05 -1.50 -1.35
CA MET A 50 1.60 -2.61 -2.14
C MET A 50 3.01 -2.32 -2.62
N VAL A 51 3.28 -1.12 -3.13
CA VAL A 51 4.63 -0.72 -3.58
C VAL A 51 5.61 -0.74 -2.42
N ILE A 52 5.24 -0.21 -1.26
CA ILE A 52 6.11 -0.21 -0.07
C ILE A 52 6.49 -1.64 0.34
N LEU A 53 5.54 -2.58 0.30
CA LEU A 53 5.75 -3.99 0.60
C LEU A 53 6.63 -4.68 -0.45
N ILE A 54 6.38 -4.48 -1.74
CA ILE A 54 7.19 -5.05 -2.83
C ILE A 54 8.65 -4.59 -2.72
N LEU A 55 8.87 -3.29 -2.47
CA LEU A 55 10.21 -2.73 -2.30
C LEU A 55 10.91 -3.25 -1.04
N PHE A 56 10.16 -3.52 0.04
CA PHE A 56 10.69 -4.13 1.26
C PHE A 56 11.24 -5.53 0.97
N HIS A 57 10.42 -6.38 0.34
CA HIS A 57 10.80 -7.76 0.00
C HIS A 57 11.94 -7.80 -1.01
N SER A 58 11.95 -6.91 -2.00
CA SER A 58 12.96 -6.86 -3.05
C SER A 58 14.38 -6.50 -2.55
N ARG A 59 14.50 -5.84 -1.39
CA ARG A 59 15.82 -5.48 -0.81
C ARG A 59 16.28 -6.40 0.32
N GLY A 60 15.45 -7.36 0.74
CA GLY A 60 15.79 -8.28 1.83
C GLY A 60 16.03 -7.58 3.17
N PHE A 61 15.32 -6.48 3.45
CA PHE A 61 15.40 -5.84 4.77
C PHE A 61 14.88 -6.81 5.84
N ARG A 62 15.62 -6.94 6.95
CA ARG A 62 15.23 -7.86 8.04
C ARG A 62 14.07 -7.35 8.88
N CYS A 63 13.98 -6.03 9.08
CA CYS A 63 13.00 -5.40 9.96
C CYS A 63 12.16 -4.36 9.21
N PHE A 64 10.87 -4.65 9.02
CA PHE A 64 9.94 -3.76 8.32
C PHE A 64 9.81 -2.39 8.99
N LYS A 65 9.73 -2.34 10.32
CA LYS A 65 9.65 -1.08 11.08
C LYS A 65 10.83 -0.14 10.81
N HIS A 66 12.04 -0.69 10.73
CA HIS A 66 13.24 0.09 10.45
C HIS A 66 13.22 0.57 9.00
N TYR A 67 12.94 -0.34 8.06
CA TYR A 67 12.77 0.01 6.64
C TYR A 67 11.77 1.16 6.43
N TYR A 68 10.59 1.07 7.02
CA TYR A 68 9.55 2.08 6.85
C TYR A 68 9.99 3.45 7.38
N LYS A 69 10.50 3.50 8.62
CA LYS A 69 10.88 4.77 9.26
C LYS A 69 12.12 5.41 8.67
N GLU A 70 13.13 4.60 8.37
CA GLU A 70 14.46 5.10 7.99
C GLU A 70 14.62 5.21 6.48
N TYR A 71 13.93 4.37 5.70
CA TYR A 71 14.04 4.41 4.24
C TYR A 71 12.83 5.08 3.59
N VAL A 72 11.62 4.58 3.83
CA VAL A 72 10.40 5.08 3.14
C VAL A 72 10.12 6.53 3.52
N CYS A 73 9.99 6.81 4.83
CA CYS A 73 9.63 8.16 5.30
C CYS A 73 10.69 9.23 5.03
N LYS A 74 11.98 8.84 4.87
CA LYS A 74 13.09 9.78 4.65
C LYS A 74 13.49 9.91 3.19
N HIS A 75 13.62 8.80 2.47
CA HIS A 75 14.16 8.80 1.10
C HIS A 75 13.09 8.69 0.02
N LEU A 76 11.91 8.17 0.33
CA LEU A 76 10.81 8.02 -0.64
C LEU A 76 9.65 9.00 -0.41
N LYS A 77 9.82 10.00 0.46
CA LYS A 77 8.78 11.00 0.78
C LYS A 77 8.23 11.73 -0.45
N GLY A 78 9.05 11.95 -1.47
CA GLY A 78 8.61 12.57 -2.72
C GLY A 78 7.67 11.71 -3.56
N MET A 79 7.66 10.39 -3.35
CA MET A 79 6.75 9.45 -4.01
C MET A 79 5.54 9.12 -3.15
N PHE A 80 5.70 9.19 -1.82
CA PHE A 80 4.65 8.91 -0.85
C PHE A 80 4.41 10.16 0.03
N PRO A 81 3.84 11.24 -0.52
CA PRO A 81 3.70 12.51 0.20
C PRO A 81 2.76 12.39 1.42
N GLN A 82 1.86 11.41 1.43
CA GLN A 82 0.88 11.16 2.49
C GLN A 82 1.25 9.95 3.38
N CYS A 83 2.55 9.69 3.59
CA CYS A 83 3.02 8.65 4.50
C CYS A 83 2.33 8.71 5.88
N VAL A 84 1.69 7.62 6.25
CA VAL A 84 1.09 7.45 7.58
C VAL A 84 2.16 7.05 8.61
N PHE A 85 1.87 7.19 9.91
CA PHE A 85 2.75 6.64 10.94
C PHE A 85 2.82 5.11 10.86
N TYR A 86 3.96 4.52 11.25
CA TYR A 86 4.20 3.08 11.15
C TYR A 86 3.07 2.21 11.72
N ASN A 87 2.56 2.52 12.93
CA ASN A 87 1.47 1.73 13.52
C ASN A 87 0.21 1.78 12.65
N ARG A 88 -0.11 2.97 12.10
CA ARG A 88 -1.23 3.13 11.18
C ARG A 88 -1.01 2.35 9.88
N PHE A 89 0.22 2.30 9.38
CA PHE A 89 0.54 1.47 8.22
C PHE A 89 0.22 -0.01 8.49
N VAL A 90 0.68 -0.54 9.64
CA VAL A 90 0.44 -1.94 10.03
C VAL A 90 -1.05 -2.25 10.20
N GLU A 91 -1.83 -1.31 10.73
CA GLU A 91 -3.30 -1.45 10.78
C GLU A 91 -3.91 -1.56 9.38
N LEU A 92 -3.46 -0.72 8.45
CA LEU A 92 -3.94 -0.73 7.07
C LEU A 92 -3.55 -2.03 6.38
N GLU A 93 -2.30 -2.45 6.48
CA GLU A 93 -1.79 -3.74 5.96
C GLU A 93 -2.66 -4.92 6.41
N LYS A 94 -2.96 -5.02 7.71
CA LYS A 94 -3.80 -6.09 8.26
C LYS A 94 -5.22 -6.09 7.70
N GLY A 95 -5.77 -4.92 7.37
CA GLY A 95 -7.09 -4.79 6.76
C GLY A 95 -7.20 -5.47 5.39
N TYR A 96 -6.09 -5.65 4.67
CA TYR A 96 -6.07 -6.34 3.36
C TYR A 96 -5.98 -7.86 3.45
N TYR A 97 -5.36 -8.41 4.51
CA TYR A 97 -5.16 -9.86 4.66
C TYR A 97 -6.33 -10.58 5.34
N PHE A 98 -7.28 -9.86 5.95
CA PHE A 98 -8.36 -10.42 6.78
C PHE A 98 -9.78 -10.09 6.27
N HIS A 99 -9.97 -10.00 4.95
CA HIS A 99 -11.29 -9.88 4.34
C HIS A 99 -11.59 -11.00 3.36
#